data_AF-E9J1B8-F1
#
_entry.id   AF-E9J1B8-F1
#
_cell.length_a   1.000
_cell.length_b   1.000
_cell.length_c   1.000
_cell.angle_alpha   90.00
_cell.angle_beta   90.00
_cell.angle_gamma   90.00
#
_symmetry.space_group_name_H-M   'P 1'
#
loop_
_entity.id
_entity.type
_entity.pdbx_description
1 polymer ?
#
loop_
_entity_poly.entity_id
_entity_poly.type
_entity_poly.pdbx_seq_one_letter_code
_entity_poly.pdbx_strand_id
1 'polypeptide(L)'
;SHYYDIVYKISSLTGMWPYLESRTRVFRMALLTIVLLTLLIPQIAYQFMCKKNLHCTFQAMTAYLLCIVILIKMYTFQFNVDTIKDLTRHLFCDWKELNTYEEYEIMKSYAANSRRFSLIYFVYFSAGMITFTSMSLIPHILDIVSPLNESRPILPPYRGYYFVDMREYFFEIFWHSVVAWQIVIVGIISHDCLFVTYVEHVCSKFAITG
;
A
#
# COMPACT_ATOMS: atom_id res chain seq x y z
N SER A 1 -12.80 17.72 9.99
CA SER A 1 -11.61 18.43 10.48
C SER A 1 -10.56 18.39 9.39
N HIS A 2 -10.13 19.54 8.88
CA HIS A 2 -9.19 19.66 7.74
C HIS A 2 -7.88 18.87 7.92
N TYR A 3 -7.49 18.56 9.16
CA TYR A 3 -6.26 17.83 9.48
C TYR A 3 -6.29 16.36 9.00
N TYR A 4 -7.47 15.73 8.93
CA TYR A 4 -7.59 14.32 8.56
C TYR A 4 -8.03 14.10 7.10
N ASP A 5 -8.14 15.17 6.29
CA ASP A 5 -8.67 15.09 4.92
C ASP A 5 -7.90 14.13 4.02
N ILE A 6 -6.58 14.04 4.21
CA ILE A 6 -5.71 13.17 3.40
C ILE A 6 -6.02 11.70 3.72
N VAL A 7 -6.01 11.37 5.01
CA VAL A 7 -6.32 10.02 5.51
C VAL A 7 -7.74 9.63 5.11
N TYR A 8 -8.69 10.55 5.24
CA TYR A 8 -10.05 10.36 4.75
C TYR A 8 -10.12 10.04 3.26
N LYS A 9 -9.42 10.80 2.40
CA LYS A 9 -9.42 10.59 0.95
C LYS A 9 -8.82 9.24 0.56
N ILE A 10 -7.62 8.92 1.05
CA ILE A 10 -6.94 7.66 0.71
C ILE A 10 -7.71 6.44 1.23
N SER A 11 -8.25 6.51 2.45
CA SER A 11 -9.02 5.41 3.02
C SER A 11 -10.41 5.27 2.43
N SER A 12 -11.03 6.37 2.04
CA SER A 12 -12.26 6.31 1.26
C SER A 12 -11.99 5.59 -0.06
N LEU A 13 -10.97 6.02 -0.82
CA LEU A 13 -10.62 5.42 -2.11
C LEU A 13 -10.40 3.90 -2.03
N THR A 14 -9.71 3.43 -0.99
CA THR A 14 -9.42 2.00 -0.78
C THR A 14 -10.59 1.21 -0.16
N GLY A 15 -11.65 1.89 0.27
CA GLY A 15 -12.75 1.27 1.00
C GLY A 15 -12.48 1.08 2.51
N MET A 16 -11.34 1.53 3.01
CA MET A 16 -10.95 1.46 4.42
C MET A 16 -11.50 2.63 5.27
N TRP A 17 -12.32 3.53 4.73
CA TRP A 17 -12.96 4.52 5.60
C TRP A 17 -14.10 3.86 6.41
N PRO A 18 -14.06 3.92 7.75
CA PRO A 18 -14.96 3.15 8.61
C PRO A 18 -16.43 3.58 8.53
N TYR A 19 -16.71 4.80 8.09
CA TYR A 19 -18.08 5.31 7.86
C TYR A 19 -18.56 5.19 6.42
N LEU A 20 -17.79 4.54 5.53
CA LEU A 20 -18.24 4.28 4.16
C LEU A 20 -19.42 3.30 4.16
N GLU A 21 -20.39 3.48 3.26
CA GLU A 21 -21.50 2.53 3.11
C GLU A 21 -20.99 1.09 2.88
N SER A 22 -21.65 0.12 3.51
CA SER A 22 -21.20 -1.28 3.50
C SER A 22 -21.05 -1.86 2.09
N ARG A 23 -21.98 -1.53 1.17
CA ARG A 23 -21.91 -1.99 -0.23
C ARG A 23 -20.68 -1.43 -0.95
N THR A 24 -20.44 -0.12 -0.82
CA THR A 24 -19.30 0.57 -1.43
C THR A 24 -17.97 0.08 -0.86
N ARG A 25 -17.92 -0.19 0.44
CA ARG A 25 -16.76 -0.79 1.12
C ARG A 25 -16.44 -2.17 0.56
N VAL A 26 -17.42 -3.08 0.56
CA VAL A 26 -17.24 -4.44 0.06
C VAL A 26 -16.81 -4.42 -1.41
N PHE A 27 -17.41 -3.56 -2.23
CA PHE A 27 -17.03 -3.39 -3.63
C PHE A 27 -15.56 -2.95 -3.80
N ARG A 28 -15.13 -1.88 -3.12
CA ARG A 28 -13.75 -1.37 -3.20
C ARG A 28 -12.73 -2.39 -2.70
N MET A 29 -13.07 -3.10 -1.63
CA MET A 29 -12.22 -4.16 -1.10
C MET A 29 -12.13 -5.36 -2.05
N ALA A 30 -13.25 -5.79 -2.64
CA ALA A 30 -13.25 -6.86 -3.63
C ALA A 30 -12.38 -6.48 -4.83
N LEU A 31 -12.46 -5.23 -5.32
CA LEU A 31 -11.62 -4.74 -6.40
C LEU A 31 -10.12 -4.81 -6.02
N LEU A 32 -9.75 -4.32 -4.83
CA LEU A 32 -8.37 -4.40 -4.35
C LEU A 32 -7.88 -5.85 -4.22
N THR A 33 -8.72 -6.75 -3.70
CA THR A 33 -8.40 -8.17 -3.60
C THR A 33 -8.20 -8.79 -4.97
N ILE A 34 -9.05 -8.47 -5.96
CA ILE A 34 -8.91 -8.96 -7.33
C ILE A 34 -7.57 -8.52 -7.92
N VAL A 35 -7.23 -7.23 -7.82
CA VAL A 35 -5.95 -6.70 -8.31
C VAL A 35 -4.77 -7.41 -7.62
N LEU A 36 -4.85 -7.61 -6.30
CA LEU A 36 -3.83 -8.32 -5.55
C LEU A 36 -3.68 -9.79 -5.96
N LEU A 37 -4.78 -10.47 -6.29
CA LEU A 37 -4.75 -11.84 -6.81
C LEU A 37 -4.05 -11.89 -8.18
N THR A 38 -4.21 -10.88 -9.03
CA THR A 38 -3.47 -10.83 -10.32
C THR A 38 -1.96 -10.74 -10.12
N LEU A 39 -1.49 -10.21 -8.99
CA LEU A 39 -0.07 -10.21 -8.61
C LEU A 39 0.35 -11.51 -7.92
N LEU A 40 -0.49 -12.04 -7.04
CA LEU A 40 -0.18 -13.17 -6.18
C LEU A 40 -0.16 -14.49 -6.96
N ILE A 41 -1.08 -14.70 -7.91
CA ILE A 41 -1.16 -15.94 -8.69
C ILE A 41 0.14 -16.20 -9.48
N PRO A 42 0.71 -15.24 -10.23
CA PRO A 42 2.01 -15.45 -10.88
C PRO A 42 3.14 -15.77 -9.91
N GLN A 43 3.16 -15.18 -8.71
CA GLN A 43 4.20 -15.43 -7.71
C GLN A 43 4.09 -16.85 -7.14
N ILE A 44 2.87 -17.30 -6.82
CA ILE A 44 2.61 -18.67 -6.38
C ILE A 44 3.05 -19.66 -7.46
N ALA A 45 2.65 -19.43 -8.71
CA ALA A 45 3.02 -20.29 -9.82
C ALA A 45 4.55 -20.36 -10.01
N TYR A 46 5.24 -19.21 -9.91
CA TYR A 46 6.69 -19.16 -9.95
C TYR A 46 7.35 -19.99 -8.85
N GLN A 47 6.80 -19.95 -7.64
CA GLN A 47 7.31 -20.72 -6.50
C GLN A 47 7.23 -22.23 -6.72
N PHE A 48 6.16 -22.71 -7.36
CA PHE A 48 6.05 -24.11 -7.78
C PHE A 48 7.06 -24.49 -8.86
N MET A 49 7.41 -23.56 -9.75
CA MET A 49 8.41 -23.80 -10.80
C MET A 49 9.85 -23.83 -10.29
N CYS A 50 10.15 -23.13 -9.19
CA CYS A 50 11.51 -23.08 -8.62
C CYS A 50 12.06 -24.43 -8.10
N LYS A 51 11.29 -25.54 -8.10
CA LYS A 51 11.71 -26.93 -7.78
C LYS A 51 12.94 -27.06 -6.84
N LYS A 52 12.73 -26.79 -5.54
CA LYS A 52 13.74 -26.85 -4.44
C LYS A 52 14.96 -25.92 -4.56
N ASN A 53 15.06 -25.05 -5.56
CA ASN A 53 16.13 -24.06 -5.64
C ASN A 53 15.88 -22.91 -4.65
N LEU A 54 16.57 -22.95 -3.51
CA LEU A 54 16.45 -21.93 -2.44
C LEU A 54 16.73 -20.52 -2.95
N HIS A 55 17.70 -20.34 -3.86
CA HIS A 55 18.04 -19.02 -4.40
C HIS A 55 16.88 -18.42 -5.21
N CYS A 56 16.21 -19.24 -6.03
CA CYS A 56 15.02 -18.87 -6.78
C CYS A 56 13.86 -18.46 -5.84
N THR A 57 13.62 -19.25 -4.80
CA THR A 57 12.59 -19.00 -3.79
C THR A 57 12.82 -17.68 -3.05
N PHE A 58 14.05 -17.42 -2.58
CA PHE A 58 14.37 -16.20 -1.83
C PHE A 58 14.19 -14.93 -2.66
N GLN A 59 14.48 -14.97 -3.97
CA GLN A 59 14.29 -13.82 -4.85
C GLN A 59 12.81 -13.44 -5.03
N ALA A 60 11.89 -14.40 -4.99
CA ALA A 60 10.45 -14.15 -5.09
C ALA A 60 9.78 -13.88 -3.73
N MET A 61 10.44 -14.25 -2.63
CA MET A 61 9.86 -14.25 -1.30
C MET A 61 9.44 -12.87 -0.80
N THR A 62 10.21 -11.82 -1.08
CA THR A 62 9.90 -10.47 -0.60
C THR A 62 8.57 -9.95 -1.14
N ALA A 63 8.36 -10.05 -2.47
CA ALA A 63 7.12 -9.62 -3.11
C ALA A 63 5.93 -10.49 -2.63
N TYR A 64 6.17 -11.79 -2.46
CA TYR A 64 5.15 -12.71 -2.01
C TYR A 64 4.69 -12.40 -0.58
N LEU A 65 5.63 -12.22 0.35
CA LEU A 65 5.34 -11.85 1.73
C LEU A 65 4.62 -10.51 1.80
N LEU A 66 5.02 -9.53 0.97
CA LEU A 66 4.33 -8.25 0.90
C LEU A 66 2.86 -8.44 0.52
N CYS A 67 2.55 -9.23 -0.51
CA CYS A 67 1.17 -9.55 -0.89
C CYS A 67 0.36 -10.21 0.25
N ILE A 68 0.98 -11.13 1.00
CA ILE A 68 0.33 -11.76 2.16
C ILE A 68 0.07 -10.75 3.27
N VAL A 69 1.03 -9.88 3.60
CA VAL A 69 0.85 -8.82 4.60
C VAL A 69 -0.28 -7.87 4.22
N ILE A 70 -0.39 -7.52 2.93
CA ILE A 70 -1.48 -6.69 2.42
C ILE A 70 -2.83 -7.37 2.67
N LEU A 71 -2.97 -8.64 2.28
CA LEU A 71 -4.21 -9.40 2.50
C LEU A 71 -4.58 -9.40 3.98
N ILE A 72 -3.62 -9.71 4.86
CA ILE A 72 -3.85 -9.74 6.30
C ILE A 72 -4.31 -8.38 6.81
N LYS A 73 -3.66 -7.28 6.43
CA LYS A 73 -4.06 -5.91 6.83
C LYS A 73 -5.46 -5.57 6.32
N MET A 74 -5.76 -5.89 5.06
CA MET A 74 -7.05 -5.64 4.43
C MET A 74 -8.18 -6.36 5.16
N TYR A 75 -8.03 -7.65 5.45
CA TYR A 75 -9.06 -8.43 6.13
C TYR A 75 -9.13 -8.12 7.62
N THR A 76 -8.00 -7.87 8.29
CA THR A 76 -7.98 -7.41 9.69
C THR A 76 -8.79 -6.13 9.86
N PHE A 77 -8.64 -5.17 8.94
CA PHE A 77 -9.46 -3.96 8.94
C PHE A 77 -10.96 -4.28 8.86
N GLN A 78 -11.37 -5.19 7.97
CA GLN A 78 -12.78 -5.55 7.79
C GLN A 78 -13.36 -6.24 9.03
N PHE A 79 -12.62 -7.18 9.61
CA PHE A 79 -13.07 -7.90 10.81
C PHE A 79 -13.17 -6.98 12.03
N ASN A 80 -12.35 -5.92 12.10
CA ASN A 80 -12.32 -5.00 13.22
C ASN A 80 -13.00 -3.66 12.92
N VAL A 81 -13.88 -3.60 11.92
CA VAL A 81 -14.36 -2.31 11.43
C VAL A 81 -15.19 -1.53 12.45
N ASP A 82 -15.88 -2.21 13.36
CA ASP A 82 -16.63 -1.53 14.43
C ASP A 82 -15.69 -0.93 15.48
N THR A 83 -14.60 -1.62 15.83
CA THR A 83 -13.52 -1.05 16.65
C THR A 83 -12.91 0.18 15.97
N ILE A 84 -12.66 0.10 14.65
CA ILE A 84 -12.08 1.22 13.91
C ILE A 84 -13.05 2.40 13.81
N LYS A 85 -14.36 2.14 13.64
CA LYS A 85 -15.39 3.19 13.74
C LYS A 85 -15.36 3.85 15.11
N ASP A 86 -15.21 3.08 16.17
CA ASP A 86 -15.17 3.61 17.52
C ASP A 86 -13.94 4.51 17.75
N LEU A 87 -12.75 4.05 17.33
CA LEU A 87 -11.54 4.89 17.33
C LEU A 87 -11.72 6.19 16.53
N THR A 88 -12.38 6.11 15.37
CA THR A 88 -12.67 7.29 14.54
C THR A 88 -13.70 8.21 15.19
N ARG A 89 -14.66 7.66 15.94
CA ARG A 89 -15.64 8.44 16.69
C ARG A 89 -14.93 9.26 17.77
N HIS A 90 -14.07 8.62 18.55
CA HIS A 90 -13.23 9.29 19.56
C HIS A 90 -12.34 10.36 18.94
N LEU A 91 -11.70 10.05 17.79
CA LEU A 91 -10.91 11.01 17.02
C LEU A 91 -11.66 12.30 16.71
N PHE A 92 -12.99 12.29 16.55
CA PHE A 92 -13.79 13.49 16.26
C PHE A 92 -14.49 14.09 17.47
N CYS A 93 -14.98 13.27 18.41
CA CYS A 93 -15.66 13.75 19.61
C CYS A 93 -14.70 14.51 20.52
N ASP A 94 -13.48 14.01 20.69
CA ASP A 94 -12.48 14.60 21.59
C ASP A 94 -12.11 16.04 21.19
N TRP A 95 -12.23 16.42 19.91
CA TRP A 95 -12.06 17.83 19.47
C TRP A 95 -13.09 18.78 20.06
N LYS A 96 -14.29 18.28 20.37
CA LYS A 96 -15.38 19.09 20.93
C LYS A 96 -15.28 19.25 22.44
N GLU A 97 -14.47 18.44 23.09
CA GLU A 97 -14.29 18.40 24.54
C GLU A 97 -13.11 19.27 25.02
N LEU A 98 -12.35 19.87 24.10
CA LEU A 98 -11.25 20.77 24.42
C LEU A 98 -11.78 22.05 25.07
N ASN A 99 -11.17 22.46 26.18
CA ASN A 99 -11.59 23.61 26.98
C ASN A 99 -10.63 24.79 26.86
N THR A 100 -9.35 24.55 26.58
CA THR A 100 -8.35 25.62 26.49
C THR A 100 -7.72 25.75 25.11
N TYR A 101 -7.16 26.94 24.86
CA TYR A 101 -6.39 27.20 23.65
C TYR A 101 -5.12 26.34 23.58
N GLU A 102 -4.45 26.10 24.72
CA GLU A 102 -3.26 25.25 24.75
C GLU A 102 -3.59 23.81 24.36
N GLU A 103 -4.68 23.23 24.89
CA GLU A 103 -5.10 21.86 24.54
C GLU A 103 -5.39 21.73 23.04
N TYR A 104 -6.02 22.76 22.45
CA TYR A 104 -6.30 22.81 21.02
C TYR A 104 -5.01 22.85 20.18
N GLU A 105 -4.04 23.69 20.53
CA GLU A 105 -2.79 23.79 19.78
C GLU A 105 -1.94 22.51 19.92
N ILE A 106 -1.96 21.84 21.07
CA ILE A 106 -1.33 20.52 21.23
C ILE A 106 -1.97 19.52 20.27
N MET A 107 -3.28 19.31 20.32
CA MET A 107 -3.95 18.32 19.47
C MET A 107 -3.81 18.62 17.97
N LYS A 108 -3.83 19.90 17.60
CA LYS A 108 -3.54 20.39 16.25
C LYS A 108 -2.12 20.06 15.79
N SER A 109 -1.12 20.18 16.65
CA SER A 109 0.27 19.82 16.32
C SER A 109 0.40 18.33 15.96
N TYR A 110 -0.16 17.44 16.78
CA TYR A 110 -0.17 15.99 16.51
C TYR A 110 -0.99 15.62 15.26
N ALA A 111 -2.15 16.26 15.06
CA ALA A 111 -2.93 16.06 13.84
C ALA A 111 -2.21 16.58 12.58
N ALA A 112 -1.39 17.63 12.69
CA ALA A 112 -0.52 18.08 11.61
C ALA A 112 0.63 17.10 11.35
N ASN A 113 1.18 16.46 12.39
CA ASN A 113 2.20 15.42 12.24
C ASN A 113 1.65 14.19 11.52
N SER A 114 0.47 13.70 11.89
CA SER A 114 -0.17 12.56 11.20
C SER A 114 -0.44 12.87 9.73
N ARG A 115 -0.85 14.11 9.41
CA ARG A 115 -1.03 14.59 8.03
C ARG A 115 0.29 14.61 7.25
N ARG A 116 1.35 15.15 7.85
CA ARG A 116 2.70 15.19 7.25
C ARG A 116 3.24 13.79 7.00
N PHE A 117 3.12 12.91 7.99
CA PHE A 117 3.48 11.50 7.87
C PHE A 117 2.75 10.88 6.68
N SER A 118 1.43 11.03 6.60
CA SER A 118 0.61 10.44 5.53
C SER A 118 1.06 10.88 4.13
N LEU A 119 1.40 12.17 3.96
CA LEU A 119 1.91 12.71 2.70
C LEU A 119 3.28 12.14 2.32
N ILE A 120 4.22 12.21 3.25
CA ILE A 120 5.60 11.75 3.02
C ILE A 120 5.59 10.25 2.75
N TYR A 121 4.84 9.49 3.54
CA TYR A 121 4.70 8.04 3.40
C TYR A 121 4.11 7.67 2.04
N PHE A 122 3.04 8.35 1.60
CA PHE A 122 2.46 8.13 0.27
C PHE A 122 3.46 8.39 -0.85
N VAL A 123 4.11 9.57 -0.85
CA VAL A 123 5.07 9.95 -1.90
C VAL A 123 6.26 8.99 -1.91
N TYR A 124 6.81 8.67 -0.74
CA TYR A 124 7.96 7.79 -0.61
C TYR A 124 7.68 6.39 -1.17
N PHE A 125 6.58 5.76 -0.76
CA PHE A 125 6.24 4.41 -1.22
C PHE A 125 5.83 4.39 -2.70
N SER A 126 5.05 5.36 -3.18
CA SER A 126 4.69 5.45 -4.60
C SER A 126 5.92 5.66 -5.49
N ALA A 127 6.80 6.59 -5.14
CA ALA A 127 8.03 6.86 -5.91
C ALA A 127 9.01 5.69 -5.84
N GLY A 128 9.17 5.07 -4.66
CA GLY A 128 10.00 3.90 -4.46
C GLY A 128 9.56 2.72 -5.35
N MET A 129 8.26 2.45 -5.41
CA MET A 129 7.72 1.40 -6.28
C MET A 129 7.91 1.69 -7.76
N ILE A 130 7.66 2.93 -8.22
CA ILE A 130 7.92 3.31 -9.63
C ILE A 130 9.39 3.11 -9.97
N THR A 131 10.28 3.59 -9.10
CA THR A 131 11.73 3.49 -9.31
C THR A 131 12.18 2.03 -9.37
N PHE A 132 11.71 1.21 -8.42
CA PHE A 132 12.04 -0.22 -8.36
C PHE A 132 11.56 -0.96 -9.61
N THR A 133 10.31 -0.78 -10.01
CA THR A 133 9.78 -1.45 -11.21
C THR A 133 10.47 -0.96 -12.49
N SER A 134 10.82 0.32 -12.57
CA SER A 134 11.51 0.89 -13.75
C SER A 134 12.90 0.28 -14.00
N MET A 135 13.52 -0.35 -12.99
CA MET A 135 14.79 -1.08 -13.19
C MET A 135 14.66 -2.19 -14.24
N SER A 136 13.47 -2.76 -14.43
CA SER A 136 13.20 -3.76 -15.46
C SER A 136 13.40 -3.25 -16.89
N LEU A 137 13.39 -1.94 -17.11
CA LEU A 137 13.65 -1.33 -18.42
C LEU A 137 15.13 -1.24 -18.75
N ILE A 138 16.04 -1.43 -17.77
CA ILE A 138 17.50 -1.29 -17.97
C ILE A 138 18.02 -2.16 -19.12
N PRO A 139 17.69 -3.48 -19.21
CA PRO A 139 18.17 -4.30 -20.32
C PRO A 139 17.71 -3.77 -21.69
N HIS A 140 16.45 -3.33 -21.80
CA HIS A 140 15.88 -2.79 -23.03
C HIS A 140 16.52 -1.47 -23.45
N ILE A 141 16.82 -0.59 -22.49
CA ILE A 141 17.55 0.66 -22.75
C ILE A 141 18.97 0.34 -23.23
N LEU A 142 19.64 -0.61 -22.57
CA LEU A 142 21.00 -1.04 -22.94
C LEU A 142 21.06 -1.66 -24.34
N ASP A 143 20.03 -2.38 -24.78
CA ASP A 143 19.97 -2.91 -26.14
C ASP A 143 19.92 -1.80 -27.20
N ILE A 144 19.44 -0.61 -26.86
CA ILE A 144 19.41 0.56 -27.75
C ILE A 144 20.75 1.32 -27.70
N VAL A 145 21.26 1.59 -26.50
CA VAL A 145 22.46 2.46 -26.34
C VAL A 145 23.79 1.72 -26.46
N SER A 146 23.80 0.42 -26.21
CA SER A 146 25.00 -0.44 -26.24
C SER A 146 24.60 -1.88 -26.63
N PRO A 147 24.27 -2.12 -27.91
CA PRO A 147 23.79 -3.41 -28.38
C PRO A 147 24.87 -4.49 -28.26
N LEU A 148 24.45 -5.71 -27.91
CA LEU A 148 25.29 -6.90 -27.90
C LEU A 148 24.94 -7.78 -29.11
N ASN A 149 25.89 -8.62 -29.54
CA ASN A 149 25.63 -9.63 -30.57
C ASN A 149 24.68 -10.74 -30.09
N GLU A 150 24.55 -10.91 -28.77
CA GLU A 150 23.64 -11.85 -28.14
C GLU A 150 22.53 -11.12 -27.38
N SER A 151 21.39 -11.79 -27.21
CA SER A 151 20.26 -11.24 -26.46
C SER A 151 20.55 -11.14 -24.96
N ARG A 152 20.34 -9.96 -24.37
CA ARG A 152 20.42 -9.77 -22.91
C ARG A 152 19.37 -10.59 -22.16
N PRO A 153 19.64 -11.03 -20.91
CA PRO A 153 18.63 -11.62 -20.06
C PRO A 153 17.59 -10.57 -19.63
N ILE A 154 16.33 -11.00 -19.54
CA ILE A 154 15.22 -10.14 -19.11
C ILE A 154 15.27 -9.96 -17.60
N LEU A 155 15.04 -8.74 -17.17
CA LEU A 155 14.85 -8.41 -15.76
C LEU A 155 13.36 -8.14 -15.50
N PRO A 156 12.59 -9.09 -14.96
CA PRO A 156 11.16 -8.89 -14.75
C PRO A 156 10.88 -7.86 -13.63
N PRO A 157 9.72 -7.16 -13.68
CA PRO A 157 9.26 -6.22 -12.64
C PRO A 157 9.30 -6.80 -11.23
N TYR A 158 8.94 -8.09 -11.14
CA TYR A 158 9.04 -8.92 -9.96
C TYR A 158 9.09 -10.38 -10.41
N ARG A 159 9.55 -11.28 -9.54
CA ARG A 159 9.61 -12.71 -9.87
C ARG A 159 8.20 -13.31 -9.87
N GLY A 160 7.69 -13.65 -11.06
CA GLY A 160 6.37 -14.25 -11.25
C GLY A 160 6.29 -15.01 -12.58
N TYR A 161 5.44 -16.04 -12.64
CA TYR A 161 5.16 -16.82 -13.83
C TYR A 161 3.75 -16.48 -14.35
N TYR A 162 3.68 -15.77 -15.48
CA TYR A 162 2.44 -15.22 -16.05
C TYR A 162 1.74 -16.18 -17.04
N PHE A 163 2.20 -17.42 -17.16
CA PHE A 163 1.65 -18.43 -18.10
C PHE A 163 1.73 -18.03 -19.59
N VAL A 164 2.53 -17.01 -19.91
CA VAL A 164 2.86 -16.54 -21.26
C VAL A 164 4.37 -16.35 -21.35
N ASP A 165 4.89 -16.23 -22.57
CA ASP A 165 6.30 -15.91 -22.77
C ASP A 165 6.62 -14.50 -22.26
N MET A 166 7.53 -14.40 -21.30
CA MET A 166 7.88 -13.13 -20.66
C MET A 166 8.64 -12.17 -21.58
N ARG A 167 9.35 -12.68 -22.60
CA ARG A 167 10.07 -11.87 -23.57
C ARG A 167 9.12 -11.22 -24.54
N GLU A 168 8.15 -11.98 -25.02
CA GLU A 168 7.14 -11.51 -25.97
C GLU A 168 6.18 -10.49 -25.34
N TYR A 169 5.67 -10.77 -24.13
CA TYR A 169 4.66 -9.94 -23.45
C TYR A 169 5.25 -9.02 -22.37
N PHE A 170 6.52 -8.63 -22.51
CA PHE A 170 7.24 -7.90 -21.48
C PHE A 170 6.55 -6.58 -21.08
N PHE A 171 6.16 -5.77 -22.05
CA PHE A 171 5.62 -4.42 -21.79
C PHE A 171 4.21 -4.47 -21.17
N GLU A 172 3.42 -5.46 -21.56
CA GLU A 172 2.11 -5.73 -20.99
C GLU A 172 2.24 -6.15 -19.52
N ILE A 173 3.15 -7.08 -19.22
CA ILE A 173 3.46 -7.52 -17.86
C ILE A 173 4.03 -6.36 -17.04
N PHE A 174 4.90 -5.54 -17.62
CA PHE A 174 5.48 -4.37 -16.99
C PHE A 174 4.40 -3.36 -16.59
N TRP A 175 3.53 -2.96 -17.51
CA TRP A 175 2.47 -1.98 -17.20
C TRP A 175 1.44 -2.53 -16.23
N HIS A 176 1.05 -3.80 -16.38
CA HIS A 176 0.22 -4.50 -15.39
C HIS A 176 0.86 -4.43 -14.00
N SER A 177 2.16 -4.76 -13.89
CA SER A 177 2.90 -4.74 -12.64
C SER A 177 2.91 -3.35 -12.02
N VAL A 178 3.26 -2.31 -12.78
CA VAL A 178 3.31 -0.92 -12.31
C VAL A 178 1.94 -0.51 -11.76
N VAL A 179 0.87 -0.69 -12.54
CA VAL A 179 -0.47 -0.24 -12.15
C VAL A 179 -0.99 -1.05 -10.96
N ALA A 180 -0.87 -2.38 -10.99
CA ALA A 180 -1.36 -3.24 -9.92
C ALA A 180 -0.63 -2.98 -8.61
N TRP A 181 0.70 -2.85 -8.61
CA TRP A 181 1.46 -2.52 -7.41
C TRP A 181 1.11 -1.14 -6.86
N GLN A 182 0.89 -0.14 -7.71
CA GLN A 182 0.45 1.19 -7.26
C GLN A 182 -0.94 1.14 -6.61
N ILE A 183 -1.90 0.43 -7.21
CA ILE A 183 -3.24 0.29 -6.62
C ILE A 183 -3.16 -0.40 -5.24
N VAL A 184 -2.39 -1.48 -5.16
CA VAL A 184 -2.25 -2.29 -3.96
C VAL A 184 -1.52 -1.53 -2.84
N ILE A 185 -0.47 -0.77 -3.15
CA ILE A 185 0.28 -0.04 -2.12
C ILE A 185 -0.51 1.09 -1.50
N VAL A 186 -1.41 1.73 -2.25
CA VAL A 186 -2.35 2.72 -1.71
C VAL A 186 -3.23 2.11 -0.62
N GLY A 187 -3.59 0.82 -0.75
CA GLY A 187 -4.26 0.04 0.30
C GLY A 187 -3.46 -0.03 1.59
N ILE A 188 -2.17 -0.36 1.52
CA ILE A 188 -1.27 -0.39 2.70
C ILE A 188 -1.13 0.99 3.32
N ILE A 189 -0.84 1.99 2.48
CA ILE A 189 -0.64 3.37 2.90
C ILE A 189 -1.87 3.87 3.66
N SER A 190 -3.07 3.59 3.13
CA SER A 190 -4.33 3.90 3.78
C SER A 190 -4.44 3.31 5.18
N HIS A 191 -4.17 2.01 5.33
CA HIS A 191 -4.22 1.32 6.63
C HIS A 191 -3.23 1.94 7.62
N ASP A 192 -1.98 2.14 7.21
CA ASP A 192 -0.91 2.60 8.09
C ASP A 192 -1.10 4.07 8.49
N CYS A 193 -1.62 4.90 7.57
CA CYS A 193 -1.96 6.29 7.89
C CYS A 193 -3.14 6.40 8.85
N LEU A 194 -4.16 5.55 8.74
CA LEU A 194 -5.24 5.47 9.73
C LEU A 194 -4.69 5.09 11.11
N PHE A 195 -3.85 4.06 11.16
CA PHE A 195 -3.23 3.62 12.41
C PHE A 195 -2.39 4.72 13.06
N VAL A 196 -1.48 5.36 12.31
CA VAL A 196 -0.66 6.46 12.82
C VAL A 196 -1.52 7.65 13.26
N THR A 197 -2.63 7.92 12.56
CA THR A 197 -3.57 8.98 12.99
C THR A 197 -4.17 8.69 14.36
N TYR A 198 -4.56 7.46 14.64
CA TYR A 198 -5.07 7.09 15.96
C TYR A 198 -3.97 7.14 17.03
N VAL A 199 -2.76 6.71 16.71
CA VAL A 199 -1.60 6.80 17.62
C VAL A 199 -1.30 8.26 17.97
N GLU A 200 -1.16 9.14 16.97
CA GLU A 200 -0.92 10.57 17.17
C GLU A 200 -2.04 11.23 17.98
N HIS A 201 -3.30 10.84 17.75
CA HIS A 201 -4.45 11.30 18.54
C HIS A 201 -4.33 10.90 20.02
N VAL A 202 -4.04 9.62 20.29
CA VAL A 202 -3.84 9.12 21.66
C VAL A 202 -2.66 9.82 22.33
N CYS A 203 -1.53 9.98 21.62
CA CYS A 203 -0.38 10.72 22.13
C CYS A 203 -0.72 12.18 22.46
N SER A 204 -1.56 12.83 21.64
CA SER A 204 -2.00 14.20 21.93
C SER A 204 -2.84 14.30 23.20
N LYS A 205 -3.71 13.31 23.45
CA LYS A 205 -4.49 13.24 24.70
C LYS A 205 -3.59 13.07 25.91
N PHE A 206 -2.55 12.23 25.82
CA PHE A 206 -1.57 12.11 26.89
C PHE A 206 -0.80 13.41 27.13
N ALA A 207 -0.39 14.11 26.06
CA ALA A 207 0.31 15.39 26.16
C ALA A 207 -0.57 16.54 26.71
N ILE A 208 -1.89 16.43 26.59
CA ILE A 208 -2.83 17.37 27.22
C ILE A 208 -2.94 17.12 28.73
N THR A 209 -2.95 15.85 29.15
CA THR A 209 -3.21 15.47 30.55
C THR A 209 -1.97 15.36 31.43
N GLY A 210 -0.79 15.18 30.85
CA GLY A 210 0.47 14.95 31.55
C GLY A 210 1.36 16.18 31.54
#